data_AF-A0A371GY96-F1
#
_entry.id   AF-A0A371GY96-F1
#
_cell.length_a   1.000
_cell.length_b   1.000
_cell.length_c   1.000
_cell.angle_alpha   90.00
_cell.angle_beta   90.00
_cell.angle_gamma   90.00
#
_symmetry.space_group_name_H-M   'P 1'
#
loop_
_entity.id
_entity.type
_entity.pdbx_description
1 polymer ?
#
loop_
_entity_poly.entity_id
_entity_poly.type
_entity_poly.pdbx_seq_one_letter_code
_entity_poly.pdbx_strand_id
1 'polypeptide(L)'
;MSPYRIAYDQAGKQRKFQLQELDELRLEAYENSRIFKQKVKQFHDQQILRKYLKLIVGKLRSRWDGPFVFTNIFPYGVVELKDEHTNSTFQVNGHQI
;
A
#
# COMPACT_ATOMS: atom_id res chain seq x y z
N MET A 1 10.45 -13.18 66.90
CA MET A 1 9.72 -13.33 65.61
C MET A 1 10.22 -14.61 64.94
N SER A 2 9.33 -15.50 64.47
CA SER A 2 9.74 -16.85 64.03
C SER A 2 10.50 -16.83 62.68
N PRO A 3 11.71 -17.44 62.57
CA PRO A 3 12.54 -17.43 61.36
C PRO A 3 11.82 -17.98 60.12
N TYR A 4 11.00 -19.01 60.33
CA TYR A 4 10.26 -19.69 59.28
C TYR A 4 9.27 -18.77 58.58
N ARG A 5 8.60 -17.88 59.32
CA ARG A 5 7.59 -16.97 58.78
C ARG A 5 8.21 -15.92 57.83
N ILE A 6 9.44 -15.50 58.10
CA ILE A 6 10.17 -14.53 57.28
C ILE A 6 10.60 -15.16 55.95
N ALA A 7 11.09 -16.40 55.99
CA ALA A 7 11.50 -17.14 54.79
C ALA A 7 10.32 -17.41 53.84
N TYR A 8 9.15 -17.78 54.36
CA TYR A 8 7.94 -17.97 53.56
C TYR A 8 7.46 -16.67 52.89
N ASP A 9 7.49 -15.55 53.62
CA ASP A 9 7.08 -14.24 53.09
C ASP A 9 8.04 -13.74 52.00
N GLN A 10 9.35 -13.97 52.17
CA GLN A 10 10.38 -13.70 51.17
C GLN A 10 10.16 -14.53 49.89
N ALA A 11 9.91 -15.83 50.03
CA ALA A 11 9.66 -16.73 48.90
C ALA A 11 8.38 -16.36 48.12
N GLY A 12 7.34 -15.92 48.82
CA GLY A 12 6.11 -15.41 48.20
C GLY A 12 6.34 -14.15 47.36
N LYS A 13 7.12 -13.20 47.89
CA LYS A 13 7.49 -11.96 47.17
C LYS A 13 8.31 -12.25 45.91
N GLN A 14 9.30 -13.15 46.01
CA GLN A 14 10.12 -13.55 44.86
C GLN A 14 9.27 -14.18 43.75
N ARG A 15 8.36 -15.10 44.10
CA ARG A 15 7.44 -15.70 43.13
C ARG A 15 6.53 -14.67 42.45
N LYS A 16 6.02 -13.70 43.22
CA LYS A 16 5.19 -12.62 42.66
C LYS A 16 5.96 -11.76 41.65
N PHE A 17 7.22 -11.44 41.96
CA PHE A 17 8.09 -10.68 41.07
C PHE A 17 8.36 -11.43 39.77
N GLN A 18 8.72 -12.72 39.86
CA GLN A 18 8.93 -13.58 38.68
C GLN A 18 7.70 -13.68 37.78
N LEU A 19 6.49 -13.76 38.36
CA LEU A 19 5.25 -13.78 37.59
C LEU A 19 5.03 -12.47 36.84
N GLN A 20 5.33 -11.34 37.48
CA GLN A 20 5.22 -10.03 36.84
C GLN A 20 6.19 -9.91 35.66
N GLU A 21 7.45 -10.31 35.83
CA GLU A 21 8.43 -10.31 34.74
C GLU A 21 7.98 -11.19 33.56
N LEU A 22 7.40 -12.37 33.84
CA LEU A 22 6.88 -13.24 32.78
C LEU A 22 5.71 -12.62 32.02
N ASP A 23 4.82 -11.91 32.70
CA ASP A 23 3.69 -11.25 32.06
C ASP A 23 4.13 -10.05 31.22
N GLU A 24 5.15 -9.31 31.66
CA GLU A 24 5.77 -8.23 30.88
C GLU A 24 6.43 -8.77 29.60
N LEU A 25 7.21 -9.84 29.70
CA LEU A 25 7.84 -10.49 28.54
C LEU A 25 6.81 -11.02 27.53
N ARG A 26 5.69 -11.56 28.02
CA ARG A 26 4.58 -12.00 27.16
C ARG A 26 3.98 -10.83 26.40
N LEU A 27 3.68 -9.73 27.11
CA LEU A 27 3.08 -8.55 26.50
C LEU A 27 4.01 -7.96 25.42
N GLU A 28 5.30 -7.87 25.72
CA GLU A 28 6.31 -7.41 24.77
C GLU A 28 6.38 -8.31 23.53
N ALA A 29 6.39 -9.63 23.70
CA ALA A 29 6.40 -10.58 22.59
C ALA A 29 5.16 -10.43 21.68
N TYR A 30 3.97 -10.23 22.28
CA TYR A 30 2.73 -10.00 21.53
C TYR A 30 2.77 -8.69 20.74
N GLU A 31 3.20 -7.59 21.36
CA GLU A 31 3.33 -6.30 20.66
C GLU A 31 4.37 -6.37 19.54
N ASN A 32 5.53 -6.98 19.79
CA ASN A 32 6.57 -7.17 18.77
C ASN A 32 6.06 -7.97 17.57
N SER A 33 5.31 -9.06 17.82
CA SER A 33 4.67 -9.86 16.77
C SER A 33 3.64 -9.05 15.98
N ARG A 34 2.83 -8.23 16.67
CA ARG A 34 1.82 -7.37 16.04
C ARG A 34 2.48 -6.32 15.13
N ILE A 35 3.52 -5.66 15.62
CA ILE A 35 4.28 -4.66 14.87
C ILE A 35 4.93 -5.29 13.64
N PHE A 36 5.55 -6.47 13.78
CA PHE A 36 6.17 -7.17 12.65
C PHE A 36 5.16 -7.47 11.56
N LYS A 37 4.01 -8.06 11.91
CA LYS A 37 2.94 -8.37 10.95
C LYS A 37 2.42 -7.11 10.26
N GLN A 38 2.26 -6.01 11.00
CA GLN A 38 1.82 -4.73 10.43
C GLN A 38 2.83 -4.18 9.42
N LYS A 39 4.13 -4.20 9.73
CA LYS A 39 5.20 -3.75 8.83
C LYS A 39 5.24 -4.59 7.54
N VAL A 40 5.13 -5.91 7.67
CA VAL A 40 5.11 -6.81 6.51
C VAL A 40 3.90 -6.53 5.62
N LYS A 41 2.71 -6.34 6.21
CA LYS A 41 1.50 -5.97 5.46
C LYS A 41 1.66 -4.64 4.74
N GLN A 42 2.16 -3.60 5.44
CA GLN A 42 2.41 -2.29 4.83
C GLN A 42 3.37 -2.37 3.65
N PHE A 43 4.47 -3.13 3.79
CA PHE A 43 5.40 -3.36 2.69
C PHE A 43 4.72 -4.06 1.51
N HIS A 44 3.95 -5.11 1.78
CA HIS A 44 3.21 -5.84 0.74
C HIS A 44 2.23 -4.94 -0.03
N ASP A 45 1.41 -4.18 0.70
CA ASP A 45 0.43 -3.26 0.11
C ASP A 45 1.12 -2.17 -0.73
N GLN A 46 2.26 -1.63 -0.26
CA GLN A 46 3.07 -0.70 -1.04
C GLN A 46 3.62 -1.31 -2.34
N GLN A 47 4.06 -2.57 -2.30
CA GLN A 47 4.54 -3.26 -3.50
C GLN A 47 3.42 -3.51 -4.50
N ILE A 48 2.22 -3.85 -4.02
CA ILE A 48 1.02 -3.96 -4.85
C ILE A 48 0.74 -2.63 -5.53
N LEU A 49 0.63 -1.54 -4.76
CA LEU A 49 0.37 -0.20 -5.30
C LEU A 49 1.38 0.19 -6.38
N ARG A 50 2.68 -0.04 -6.14
CA ARG A 50 3.74 0.21 -7.13
C ARG A 50 3.56 -0.58 -8.42
N LYS A 51 3.18 -1.87 -8.34
CA LYS A 51 2.90 -2.69 -9.53
C LYS A 51 1.68 -2.17 -10.29
N TYR A 52 0.60 -1.84 -9.59
CA TYR A 52 -0.60 -1.27 -10.22
C TYR A 52 -0.31 0.07 -10.91
N LEU A 53 0.41 0.98 -10.25
CA LEU A 53 0.81 2.25 -10.85
C LEU A 53 1.73 2.04 -12.07
N LYS A 54 2.67 1.09 -12.01
CA LYS A 54 3.53 0.75 -13.16
C LYS A 54 2.73 0.20 -14.34
N LEU A 55 1.72 -0.64 -14.09
CA LEU A 55 0.82 -1.14 -15.12
C LEU A 55 -0.04 -0.02 -15.72
N ILE A 56 -0.53 0.90 -14.88
CA ILE A 56 -1.26 2.08 -15.35
C ILE A 56 -0.33 2.93 -16.21
N VAL A 57 0.83 3.39 -15.73
CA VAL A 57 1.79 4.18 -16.53
C VAL A 57 2.23 3.46 -17.81
N GLY A 58 2.41 2.13 -17.77
CA GLY A 58 2.74 1.33 -18.95
C GLY A 58 1.62 1.29 -20.00
N LYS A 59 0.35 1.25 -19.57
CA LYS A 59 -0.83 1.34 -20.44
C LYS A 59 -1.18 2.79 -20.83
N LEU A 60 -0.89 3.74 -19.96
CA LEU A 60 -1.14 5.18 -20.09
C LEU A 60 0.00 5.92 -20.80
N ARG A 61 0.95 5.19 -21.41
CA ARG A 61 1.67 5.70 -22.59
C ARG A 61 0.73 5.65 -23.79
N SER A 62 -0.42 6.28 -23.69
CA SER A 62 -1.13 6.75 -24.85
C SER A 62 -0.22 7.80 -25.49
N ARG A 63 0.25 7.50 -26.71
CA ARG A 63 1.08 8.37 -27.52
C ARG A 63 0.22 9.53 -28.03
N TRP A 64 -0.25 10.38 -27.12
CA TRP A 64 -0.86 11.63 -27.50
C TRP A 64 0.27 12.59 -27.83
N ASP A 65 0.48 12.82 -29.13
CA ASP A 65 1.49 13.76 -29.61
C ASP A 65 1.13 15.23 -29.28
N GLY A 66 -0.10 15.50 -28.82
CA GLY A 66 -0.53 16.82 -28.35
C GLY A 66 -2.05 16.94 -28.21
N PRO A 67 -2.55 18.13 -27.83
CA PRO A 67 -3.97 18.46 -27.88
C PRO A 67 -4.45 18.55 -29.34
N PHE A 68 -5.52 17.83 -29.67
CA PHE A 68 -6.16 17.85 -30.99
C PHE A 68 -7.60 18.34 -30.88
N VAL A 69 -8.08 19.04 -31.91
CA VAL A 69 -9.46 19.50 -32.00
C VAL A 69 -10.27 18.50 -32.83
N PHE A 70 -11.34 17.98 -32.24
CA PHE A 70 -12.32 17.14 -32.93
C PHE A 70 -13.13 18.00 -33.91
N THR A 71 -13.01 17.72 -35.20
CA THR A 71 -13.72 18.48 -36.24
C THR A 71 -15.03 17.79 -36.62
N ASN A 72 -14.97 16.48 -36.90
CA ASN A 72 -16.13 15.69 -37.32
C ASN A 72 -16.08 14.27 -36.74
N ILE A 73 -17.25 13.69 -36.48
CA ILE A 73 -17.43 12.28 -36.09
C ILE A 73 -18.30 11.63 -37.17
N PHE A 74 -17.77 10.62 -37.84
CA PHE A 74 -18.47 9.89 -38.89
C PHE A 74 -19.23 8.68 -38.32
N PRO A 75 -20.30 8.22 -39.00
CA PRO A 75 -20.87 6.90 -38.72
C PRO A 75 -19.78 5.82 -38.84
N TYR A 76 -19.92 4.74 -38.08
CA TYR A 76 -18.91 3.66 -37.94
C TYR A 76 -17.67 4.02 -37.12
N GLY A 77 -17.68 5.18 -36.44
CA GLY A 77 -16.71 5.50 -35.40
C GLY A 77 -15.40 6.07 -35.91
N VAL A 78 -15.29 6.50 -37.17
CA VAL A 78 -14.12 7.27 -37.63
C VAL A 78 -14.24 8.71 -37.17
N VAL A 79 -13.15 9.29 -36.67
CA VAL A 79 -13.10 10.63 -36.13
C VAL A 79 -12.02 11.44 -36.84
N GLU A 80 -12.35 12.67 -37.19
CA GLU A 80 -11.43 13.61 -37.83
C GLU A 80 -10.82 14.53 -36.78
N LEU A 81 -9.50 14.42 -36.63
CA LEU A 81 -8.69 15.25 -35.74
C LEU A 81 -7.99 16.33 -36.54
N LYS A 82 -7.91 17.52 -35.94
CA LYS A 82 -7.16 18.64 -36.47
C LYS A 82 -6.10 19.08 -35.46
N ASP A 83 -4.88 19.20 -35.94
CA ASP A 83 -3.77 19.80 -35.19
C ASP A 83 -3.81 21.32 -35.37
N GLU A 84 -3.86 22.06 -34.27
CA GLU A 84 -3.89 23.53 -34.30
C GLU A 84 -2.56 24.14 -34.75
N HIS A 85 -1.44 23.47 -34.53
CA HIS A 85 -0.10 24.00 -34.81
C HIS A 85 0.28 23.84 -36.28
N THR A 86 -0.06 22.70 -36.87
CA THR A 86 0.23 22.40 -38.28
C THR A 86 -0.97 22.65 -39.21
N ASN A 87 -2.16 22.91 -38.65
CA ASN A 87 -3.43 23.02 -39.38
C ASN A 87 -3.74 21.76 -40.24
N SER A 88 -3.08 20.64 -39.92
CA SER A 88 -3.25 19.38 -40.62
C SER A 88 -4.45 18.61 -40.08
N THR A 89 -5.14 17.89 -40.96
CA THR A 89 -6.30 17.05 -40.61
C THR A 89 -5.98 15.59 -40.89
N PHE A 90 -6.36 14.71 -39.98
CA PHE A 90 -6.15 13.27 -40.11
C PHE A 90 -7.32 12.48 -39.51
N GLN A 91 -7.61 11.33 -40.11
CA GLN A 91 -8.69 10.46 -39.69
C GLN A 91 -8.13 9.33 -38.81
N VAL A 92 -8.75 9.16 -37.65
CA VAL A 92 -8.43 8.10 -36.70
C VAL A 92 -9.65 7.25 -36.43
N ASN A 93 -9.44 5.97 -36.18
CA ASN A 93 -10.51 5.12 -35.70
C ASN A 93 -10.82 5.53 -34.25
N GLY A 94 -12.07 5.87 -33.96
CA GLY A 94 -12.56 6.29 -32.65
C GLY A 94 -12.38 5.23 -31.56
N HIS A 95 -12.12 3.97 -31.92
CA HIS A 95 -11.72 2.94 -30.96
C HIS A 95 -10.25 3.06 -30.50
N GLN A 96 -9.42 3.82 -31.23
CA GLN A 96 -8.01 4.09 -30.94
C GLN A 96 -7.79 5.45 -30.25
N ILE A 97 -8.88 6.18 -29.99
CA ILE A 97 -8.94 7.47 -29.28
C ILE A 97 -9.30 7.19 -27.82
#